data_AF-E0S0Q4-F1
#
_entry.id   AF-E0S0Q4-F1
#
_cell.length_a   1.000
_cell.length_b   1.000
_cell.length_c   1.000
_cell.angle_alpha   90.00
_cell.angle_beta   90.00
_cell.angle_gamma   90.00
#
_symmetry.space_group_name_H-M   'P 1'
#
loop_
_entity.id
_entity.type
_entity.pdbx_description
1 polymer ?
#
loop_
_entity_poly.entity_id
_entity_poly.type
_entity_poly.pdbx_seq_one_letter_code
_entity_poly.pdbx_strand_id
1 'polypeptide(L)' 'MKMSGKRRKPYMVRVTTGWTIDPEKGTKKQTYNVIGYAETKQEGLQMLSDYHQNPFDTKAAKNDIHRRI' A
#
# COMPACT_ATOMS: atom_id res chain seq x y z
N MET A 1 -8.28 -4.89 0.04
CA MET A 1 -9.00 -5.32 -1.18
C MET A 1 -8.61 -6.76 -1.51
N LYS A 2 -9.57 -7.67 -1.74
CA LYS A 2 -9.27 -9.06 -2.13
C LYS A 2 -8.97 -9.12 -3.62
N MET A 3 -7.84 -9.70 -3.99
CA MET A 3 -7.41 -9.86 -5.38
C MET A 3 -7.92 -11.19 -5.96
N SER A 4 -8.21 -11.22 -7.27
CA SER A 4 -8.75 -12.38 -7.99
C SER A 4 -7.68 -13.44 -8.30
N GLY A 5 -7.98 -14.72 -8.14
CA GLY A 5 -7.05 -15.84 -8.41
C GLY A 5 -6.46 -16.50 -7.16
N LYS A 6 -5.69 -17.58 -7.34
CA LYS A 6 -5.13 -18.40 -6.26
C LYS A 6 -3.80 -17.81 -5.76
N ARG A 7 -3.89 -16.86 -4.83
CA ARG A 7 -2.72 -16.23 -4.19
C ARG A 7 -2.59 -16.66 -2.74
N ARG A 8 -1.35 -16.79 -2.26
CA ARG A 8 -1.03 -17.04 -0.85
C ARG A 8 -1.53 -15.90 0.05
N LYS A 9 -1.30 -14.65 -0.37
CA LYS A 9 -1.76 -13.42 0.30
C LYS A 9 -2.74 -12.63 -0.59
N PRO A 10 -4.04 -12.96 -0.56
CA PRO A 10 -5.00 -12.37 -1.50
C PRO A 10 -5.45 -10.96 -1.10
N TYR A 11 -5.19 -10.50 0.13
CA TYR A 11 -5.67 -9.19 0.60
C TYR A 11 -4.59 -8.12 0.44
N MET A 12 -4.78 -7.19 -0.47
CA MET A 12 -3.92 -6.01 -0.61
C MET A 12 -4.39 -4.90 0.34
N VAL A 13 -3.47 -4.41 1.17
CA VAL A 13 -3.68 -3.28 2.10
C VAL A 13 -3.08 -2.04 1.47
N ARG A 14 -3.93 -1.04 1.19
CA ARG A 14 -3.53 0.21 0.53
C ARG A 14 -4.23 1.40 1.16
N VAL A 15 -3.57 2.55 1.14
CA VAL A 15 -4.11 3.85 1.55
C VAL A 15 -4.08 4.80 0.36
N THR A 16 -5.10 5.63 0.23
CA THR A 16 -5.14 6.67 -0.80
C THR A 16 -4.31 7.86 -0.35
N THR A 17 -3.35 8.25 -1.16
CA THR A 17 -2.45 9.38 -0.87
C THR A 17 -2.79 10.64 -1.63
N GLY A 18 -3.55 10.54 -2.72
CA GLY A 18 -3.96 11.73 -3.45
C GLY A 18 -4.73 11.42 -4.73
N TRP A 19 -4.89 12.45 -5.53
CA TRP A 19 -5.54 12.41 -6.83
C TRP A 19 -4.64 13.10 -7.84
N THR A 20 -4.27 12.37 -8.88
CA THR A 20 -3.53 12.92 -10.03
C THR A 20 -4.52 13.16 -11.16
N ILE A 21 -4.52 14.37 -11.70
CA ILE A 21 -5.31 14.71 -12.89
C ILE A 21 -4.40 14.42 -14.08
N ASP A 22 -4.81 13.50 -14.95
CA ASP A 22 -4.16 13.35 -16.25
C ASP A 22 -4.74 14.40 -17.20
N PRO A 23 -3.98 15.46 -17.58
CA PRO A 23 -4.50 16.55 -18.39
C PRO A 23 -4.90 16.09 -19.80
N GLU A 24 -4.28 15.04 -20.34
CA GLU A 24 -4.59 14.51 -21.67
C GLU A 24 -5.95 13.80 -21.76
N LYS A 25 -6.38 13.16 -20.66
CA LYS A 25 -7.62 12.38 -20.63
C LYS A 25 -8.74 13.05 -19.84
N GLY A 26 -8.45 14.18 -19.19
CA GLY A 26 -9.40 14.87 -18.30
C GLY A 26 -9.88 14.00 -17.13
N THR A 27 -9.17 12.91 -16.81
CA THR A 27 -9.60 11.95 -15.78
C THR A 27 -8.81 12.13 -14.50
N LYS A 28 -9.50 11.99 -13.38
CA LYS A 28 -8.90 11.97 -12.04
C LYS A 28 -8.54 10.53 -11.70
N LYS A 29 -7.23 10.25 -11.62
CA LYS A 29 -6.72 8.96 -11.15
C LYS A 29 -6.40 9.06 -9.66
N GLN A 30 -6.88 8.07 -8.91
CA GLN A 30 -6.59 7.96 -7.49
C GLN A 30 -5.20 7.35 -7.30
N THR A 31 -4.36 8.02 -6.53
CA THR A 31 -3.01 7.57 -6.21
C THR A 31 -3.06 6.78 -4.91
N TYR A 32 -2.49 5.58 -4.93
CA TYR A 32 -2.51 4.66 -3.80
C TYR A 32 -1.08 4.33 -3.35
N ASN A 33 -0.85 4.31 -2.05
CA ASN A 33 0.33 3.70 -1.45
C ASN A 33 -0.05 2.31 -0.92
N VAL A 34 0.72 1.30 -1.32
CA VAL A 34 0.53 -0.08 -0.85
C VAL A 34 1.34 -0.27 0.43
N ILE A 35 0.65 -0.61 1.52
CA ILE A 35 1.28 -0.94 2.82
C ILE A 35 1.81 -2.37 2.78
N GLY A 36 1.05 -3.29 2.19
CA GLY A 36 1.48 -4.67 1.98
C GLY A 36 0.35 -5.62 1.62
N TYR A 37 0.59 -6.91 1.81
CA TYR A 37 -0.32 -8.01 1.49
C TYR A 37 -0.52 -8.93 2.69
N ALA A 38 -1.77 -9.38 2.88
CA ALA A 38 -2.19 -10.22 4.00
C ALA A 38 -2.89 -11.50 3.50
N GLU A 39 -2.83 -12.55 4.32
CA GLU A 39 -3.51 -13.83 4.08
C GLU A 39 -5.00 -13.74 4.44
N THR A 40 -5.31 -12.98 5.49
CA THR A 40 -6.68 -12.80 5.99
C THR A 40 -7.11 -11.34 5.98
N LYS A 41 -8.43 -11.11 6.03
CA LYS A 41 -9.00 -9.76 6.15
C LYS A 41 -8.64 -9.12 7.49
N GLN A 42 -8.57 -9.91 8.58
CA GLN A 42 -8.24 -9.42 9.92
C GLN A 42 -6.79 -8.93 9.99
N GLU A 43 -5.85 -9.73 9.48
CA GLU A 43 -4.43 -9.33 9.39
C GLU A 43 -4.28 -8.04 8.56
N GLY A 44 -5.01 -7.91 7.45
CA GLY A 44 -5.00 -6.69 6.65
C GLY A 44 -5.59 -5.46 7.36
N LEU A 45 -6.56 -5.63 8.26
CA LEU A 45 -7.09 -4.56 9.10
C LEU A 45 -6.10 -4.16 10.20
N GLN A 46 -5.43 -5.15 10.81
CA GLN A 46 -4.38 -4.89 11.80
C GLN A 46 -3.24 -4.08 11.16
N MET A 47 -2.76 -4.48 9.98
CA MET A 47 -1.74 -3.72 9.23
C MET A 47 -2.14 -2.27 8.95
N LEU A 48 -3.43 -2.01 8.75
CA LEU A 48 -3.95 -0.67 8.49
C LEU A 48 -4.06 0.14 9.80
N SER A 49 -4.46 -0.50 10.90
CA SER A 49 -4.43 0.09 12.24
C SER A 49 -3.00 0.45 12.65
N ASP A 50 -2.05 -0.45 12.45
CA ASP A 50 -0.64 -0.24 12.78
C ASP A 50 -0.05 0.92 11.98
N TYR A 51 -0.41 1.06 10.70
CA TYR A 51 -0.02 2.18 9.85
C TYR A 51 -0.59 3.54 10.33
N HIS A 52 -1.79 3.55 10.90
CA HIS A 52 -2.39 4.77 11.47
C HIS A 52 -1.80 5.13 12.84
N GLN A 53 -1.45 4.14 13.67
CA GLN A 53 -0.86 4.33 14.99
C GLN A 53 0.60 4.79 14.89
N ASN A 54 1.34 4.24 13.92
CA ASN A 54 2.69 4.65 13.60
C ASN A 54 2.73 4.92 12.10
N PRO A 55 2.61 6.18 11.65
CA PRO A 55 2.82 6.52 10.25
C PRO A 55 4.31 6.31 9.95
N PHE A 56 4.68 5.06 9.67
CA PHE A 56 5.99 4.71 9.15
C PHE A 56 6.19 5.55 7.91
N ASP A 57 7.24 6.37 7.92
CA ASP A 57 7.64 7.14 6.77
C ASP A 57 8.02 6.15 5.66
N THR A 58 7.03 5.77 4.85
CA THR A 58 7.17 4.82 3.73
C THR A 58 8.22 5.26 2.69
N LYS A 59 8.76 6.48 2.82
CA LYS A 59 9.90 6.97 2.05
C LYS A 59 11.26 6.52 2.62
N ALA A 60 11.38 6.29 3.93
CA ALA A 60 12.65 5.96 4.58
C ALA A 60 13.13 4.52 4.31
N ALA A 61 12.21 3.55 4.18
CA ALA A 61 12.58 2.13 4.03
C ALA A 61 13.12 1.74 2.63
N LYS A 62 13.04 2.62 1.63
CA LYS A 62 13.63 2.35 0.29
C LYS A 62 15.16 2.52 0.25
N ASN A 63 15.77 3.09 1.28
CA ASN A 63 17.20 3.45 1.26
C ASN A 63 18.13 2.47 2.00
N ASP A 64 17.61 1.48 2.73
CA ASP A 64 18.45 0.62 3.61
C ASP A 64 18.90 -0.71 3.01
N ILE A 65 18.69 -0.95 1.71
CA ILE A 65 19.17 -2.18 1.04
C ILE A 65 20.61 -2.06 0.51
N HIS A 66 21.27 -0.89 0.60
CA HIS A 66 22.62 -0.70 0.03
C HIS A 66 23.77 -0.54 1.03
N ARG A 67 23.61 -0.89 2.32
CA ARG A 67 24.71 -0.73 3.29
C ARG A 67 24.97 -1.98 4.12
N ARG A 68 25.49 -3.02 3.45
CA ARG A 68 26.23 -4.15 4.05
C ARG A 68 27.02 -4.88 2.96
N ILE A 69 28.18 -4.31 2.61
CA ILE A 69 29.39 -5.01 2.15
C ILE A 69 30.51 -4.52 3.04
#